data_AF-A0A4Y2NVC6-F1
#
_entry.id   AF-A0A4Y2NVC6-F1
#
_cell.length_a   1.000
_cell.length_b   1.000
_cell.length_c   1.000
_cell.angle_alpha   90.00
_cell.angle_beta   90.00
_cell.angle_gamma   90.00
#
_symmetry.space_group_name_H-M   'P 1'
#
loop_
_entity.id
_entity.type
_entity.pdbx_description
1 polymer ?
#
loop_
_entity_poly.entity_id
_entity_poly.type
_entity_poly.pdbx_seq_one_letter_code
_entity_poly.pdbx_strand_id
1 'polypeptide(L)'
;MKNRTADDLYCQTLKVLQMLNDCTYNVLCLISDNNRINRNMFTQMCQGNLVNCISNPVQPNNKLFLLFDTIHLMKSVRNNWFNEKTLGQVLCFPSPDNSSKISLAKLQDLKDIYETEKSNLIKNAPKLSQKVLYPTSFEKQNVLLALNIFHESNSAALAHEAGEKGKDTMGIKELIDEFLKWCNIVIVKKSEKGKRLKNPFRDPISSKDKMSMVFLNKFYDWLVSWKNKSALPLEKIKELGLPGKGGKLTKEIQFALQFTTKLLIDIVNNIFKEHTPEYILLGKFQTDSLETRFGQYRQMSGGNYNVSCLQIFESEEKLKIVDWINFHSEKKREFHIKSLDIFEATSETSVEFEVDEELYEVFDTTTDVEISPEEMPSFIYISGYVAKKVSQKLNCDLRTSKFITTKGLEYQIDTACKYVSLLDLGGLKWPTKYTLEILVEFTKLPNFQ
;
A
#
# COMPACT_ATOMS: atom_id res chain seq x y z
N MET A 1 -21.79 -24.41 16.13
CA MET A 1 -20.33 -24.63 16.08
C MET A 1 -19.72 -24.09 17.36
N LYS A 2 -18.88 -24.85 18.07
CA LYS A 2 -18.08 -24.28 19.17
C LYS A 2 -17.09 -23.27 18.59
N ASN A 3 -16.95 -22.11 19.22
CA ASN A 3 -15.90 -21.16 18.86
C ASN A 3 -14.55 -21.85 19.03
N ARG A 4 -13.71 -21.86 17.98
CA ARG A 4 -12.38 -22.46 18.02
C ARG A 4 -11.56 -21.75 19.11
N THR A 5 -11.01 -22.51 20.05
CA THR A 5 -10.19 -21.97 21.13
C THR A 5 -8.73 -21.78 20.68
N ALA A 6 -7.95 -21.05 21.47
CA ALA A 6 -6.51 -20.95 21.24
C ALA A 6 -5.83 -22.33 21.35
N ASP A 7 -6.28 -23.18 22.28
CA ASP A 7 -5.78 -24.54 22.46
C ASP A 7 -6.05 -25.44 21.25
N ASP A 8 -7.26 -25.34 20.67
CA ASP A 8 -7.60 -26.07 19.44
C ASP A 8 -6.68 -25.66 18.29
N LEU A 9 -6.43 -24.36 18.14
CA LEU A 9 -5.60 -23.81 17.08
C LEU A 9 -4.11 -24.16 17.28
N TYR A 10 -3.63 -24.15 18.52
CA TYR A 10 -2.30 -24.62 18.89
C TYR A 10 -2.10 -26.09 18.50
N CYS A 11 -3.03 -26.96 18.90
CA CYS A 11 -2.99 -28.39 18.55
C CYS A 11 -2.98 -28.63 17.04
N GLN A 12 -3.77 -27.88 16.28
CA GLN A 12 -3.79 -27.98 14.81
C GLN A 12 -2.49 -27.49 14.17
N THR A 13 -1.93 -26.40 14.69
CA THR A 13 -0.66 -25.84 14.19
C THR A 13 0.47 -26.83 14.37
N LEU A 14 0.57 -27.50 15.53
CA LEU A 14 1.58 -28.54 15.75
C LEU A 14 1.41 -29.74 14.80
N LYS A 15 0.17 -30.17 14.55
CA LYS A 15 -0.10 -31.26 13.58
C LYS A 15 0.36 -30.88 12.17
N VAL A 16 0.08 -29.65 11.73
CA VAL A 16 0.49 -29.15 10.41
C VAL A 16 2.01 -29.04 10.33
N LEU A 17 2.68 -28.55 11.38
CA LEU A 17 4.14 -28.50 11.44
C LEU A 17 4.75 -29.91 11.32
N GLN A 18 4.16 -30.90 11.99
CA GLN A 18 4.60 -32.30 11.87
C GLN A 18 4.44 -32.82 10.44
N MET A 19 3.28 -32.62 9.83
CA MET A 19 3.03 -33.07 8.45
C MET A 19 4.01 -32.44 7.44
N LEU A 20 4.32 -31.16 7.62
CA LEU A 20 5.29 -30.46 6.76
C LEU A 20 6.72 -30.99 6.97
N ASN A 21 7.10 -31.25 8.22
CA ASN A 21 8.37 -31.88 8.54
C ASN A 21 8.49 -33.30 7.94
N ASP A 22 7.43 -34.10 8.00
CA ASP A 22 7.39 -35.45 7.41
C ASP A 22 7.55 -35.39 5.89
N CYS A 23 7.11 -34.29 5.28
CA CYS A 23 7.34 -33.97 3.87
C CYS A 23 8.69 -33.28 3.59
N THR A 24 9.61 -33.25 4.56
CA THR A 24 10.96 -32.64 4.48
C THR A 24 11.00 -31.11 4.32
N TYR A 25 9.87 -30.42 4.52
CA TYR A 25 9.86 -28.95 4.51
C TYR A 25 10.45 -28.39 5.81
N ASN A 26 11.24 -27.34 5.67
CA ASN A 26 11.67 -26.51 6.78
C ASN A 26 10.74 -25.30 6.91
N VAL A 27 9.96 -25.26 7.99
CA VAL A 27 9.04 -24.16 8.27
C VAL A 27 9.78 -23.07 9.02
N LEU A 28 10.07 -21.97 8.31
CA LEU A 28 10.76 -20.81 8.87
C LEU A 28 9.84 -19.93 9.73
N CYS A 29 8.59 -19.72 9.31
CA CYS A 29 7.72 -18.72 9.91
C CYS A 29 6.25 -19.14 9.91
N LEU A 30 5.54 -18.83 11.02
CA LEU A 30 4.09 -18.85 11.13
C LEU A 30 3.55 -17.43 11.04
N ILE A 31 2.49 -17.23 10.27
CA ILE A 31 1.92 -15.91 10.01
C ILE A 31 0.44 -15.95 10.39
N SER A 32 -0.01 -14.98 11.18
CA SER A 32 -1.43 -14.85 11.56
C SER A 32 -1.88 -13.39 11.61
N ASP A 33 -3.18 -13.15 11.64
CA ASP A 33 -3.69 -11.82 11.96
C ASP A 33 -3.41 -11.46 13.44
N ASN A 34 -3.64 -10.20 13.82
CA ASN A 34 -3.49 -9.76 15.20
C ASN A 34 -4.79 -9.94 16.02
N ASN A 35 -5.57 -11.00 15.79
CA ASN A 35 -6.76 -11.27 16.60
C ASN A 35 -6.39 -11.95 17.94
N ARG A 36 -7.29 -11.88 18.92
CA ARG A 36 -7.03 -12.37 20.29
C ARG A 36 -6.72 -13.87 20.35
N ILE A 37 -7.39 -14.69 19.53
CA ILE A 37 -7.21 -16.15 19.54
C ILE A 37 -5.81 -16.50 19.01
N ASN A 38 -5.39 -15.87 17.92
CA ASN A 38 -4.08 -16.05 17.31
C ASN A 38 -2.95 -15.57 18.22
N ARG A 39 -3.13 -14.40 18.87
CA ARG A 39 -2.19 -13.93 19.90
C ARG A 39 -2.03 -14.93 21.04
N ASN A 40 -3.15 -15.43 21.58
CA ASN A 40 -3.12 -16.41 22.67
C ASN A 40 -2.41 -17.70 22.24
N MET A 41 -2.65 -18.18 21.01
CA MET A 41 -1.95 -19.33 20.45
C MET A 41 -0.44 -19.06 20.37
N PHE A 42 -0.01 -17.93 19.81
CA PHE A 42 1.42 -17.58 19.78
C PHE A 42 2.03 -17.48 21.18
N THR A 43 1.33 -16.87 22.13
CA THR A 43 1.76 -16.80 23.53
C THR A 43 1.90 -18.20 24.15
N GLN A 44 0.97 -19.11 23.86
CA GLN A 44 1.04 -20.50 24.30
C GLN A 44 2.23 -21.25 23.69
N MET A 45 2.51 -21.05 22.39
CA MET A 45 3.71 -21.58 21.74
C MET A 45 5.00 -21.06 22.38
N CYS A 46 4.98 -19.84 22.93
CA CYS A 46 6.10 -19.24 23.65
C CYS A 46 6.08 -19.47 25.16
N GLN A 47 5.32 -20.45 25.67
CA GLN A 47 5.27 -20.79 27.10
C GLN A 47 4.85 -19.62 28.00
N GLY A 48 3.93 -18.77 27.52
CA GLY A 48 3.30 -17.71 28.30
C GLY A 48 3.82 -16.30 28.02
N ASN A 49 5.01 -16.14 27.44
CA ASN A 49 5.57 -14.84 27.08
C ASN A 49 5.85 -14.79 25.58
N LEU A 50 5.09 -13.99 24.84
CA LEU A 50 5.26 -13.88 23.40
C LEU A 50 6.67 -13.38 23.06
N VAL A 51 7.46 -14.22 22.41
CA VAL A 51 8.80 -13.91 21.90
C VAL A 51 8.83 -13.99 20.38
N ASN A 52 9.80 -13.30 19.79
CA ASN A 52 9.95 -13.21 18.33
C ASN A 52 10.22 -14.57 17.68
N CYS A 53 11.01 -15.41 18.33
CA CYS A 53 11.50 -16.65 17.78
C CYS A 53 11.50 -17.73 18.85
N ILE A 54 11.10 -18.94 18.47
CA ILE A 54 11.21 -20.15 19.29
C ILE A 54 12.02 -21.21 18.53
N SER A 55 12.50 -22.23 19.23
CA SER A 55 12.91 -23.48 18.57
C SER A 55 11.69 -24.14 17.93
N ASN A 56 11.82 -24.61 16.71
CA ASN A 56 10.72 -25.30 16.04
C ASN A 56 10.35 -26.56 16.85
N PRO A 57 9.07 -26.72 17.26
CA PRO A 57 8.64 -27.84 18.12
C PRO A 57 8.88 -29.24 17.54
N VAL A 58 8.98 -29.34 16.21
CA VAL A 58 9.19 -30.60 15.49
C VAL A 58 10.64 -30.71 14.98
N GLN A 59 11.31 -29.58 14.76
CA GLN A 59 12.71 -29.51 14.32
C GLN A 59 13.53 -28.62 15.28
N PRO A 60 13.91 -29.08 16.48
CA PRO A 60 14.47 -28.20 17.53
C PRO A 60 15.72 -27.41 17.14
N ASN A 61 16.49 -27.89 16.15
CA ASN A 61 17.66 -27.21 15.60
C ASN A 61 17.32 -26.01 14.70
N ASN A 62 16.09 -25.95 14.20
CA ASN A 62 15.62 -24.88 13.32
C ASN A 62 14.85 -23.84 14.14
N LYS A 63 14.96 -22.59 13.71
CA LYS A 63 14.20 -21.47 14.28
C LYS A 63 12.82 -21.39 13.65
N LEU A 64 11.83 -21.02 14.47
CA LEU A 64 10.48 -20.72 14.03
C LEU A 64 10.09 -19.30 14.47
N PHE A 65 9.83 -18.44 13.50
CA PHE A 65 9.43 -17.05 13.72
C PHE A 65 7.89 -16.91 13.73
N LEU A 66 7.34 -16.12 14.66
CA LEU A 66 5.89 -15.92 14.81
C LEU A 66 5.49 -14.51 14.38
N LEU A 67 4.96 -14.33 13.17
CA LEU A 67 4.74 -13.03 12.55
C LEU A 67 3.25 -12.64 12.52
N PHE A 68 2.96 -11.35 12.75
CA PHE A 68 1.64 -10.80 12.44
C PHE A 68 1.59 -10.26 11.02
N ASP A 69 0.45 -10.43 10.36
CA ASP A 69 0.26 -9.98 8.99
C ASP A 69 0.44 -8.46 8.86
N THR A 70 1.48 -8.06 8.11
CA THR A 70 1.85 -6.67 7.86
C THR A 70 0.76 -5.84 7.19
N ILE A 71 -0.04 -6.44 6.31
CA ILE A 71 -1.12 -5.78 5.59
C ILE A 71 -2.29 -5.47 6.54
N HIS A 72 -2.62 -6.41 7.42
CA HIS A 72 -3.64 -6.19 8.45
C HIS A 72 -3.19 -5.21 9.53
N LEU A 73 -1.89 -5.06 9.78
CA LEU A 73 -1.38 -4.02 10.68
C LEU A 73 -1.65 -2.62 10.13
N MET A 74 -1.44 -2.38 8.83
CA MET A 74 -1.78 -1.09 8.21
C MET A 74 -3.25 -0.74 8.33
N LYS A 75 -4.12 -1.73 8.08
CA LYS A 75 -5.57 -1.62 8.32
C LYS A 75 -5.88 -1.24 9.77
N SER A 76 -5.14 -1.82 10.72
CA SER A 76 -5.33 -1.59 12.16
C SER A 76 -4.85 -0.20 12.58
N VAL A 77 -3.69 0.26 12.10
CA VAL A 77 -3.17 1.62 12.30
C VAL A 77 -4.19 2.64 11.79
N ARG A 78 -4.68 2.48 10.56
CA ARG A 78 -5.72 3.35 10.01
C ARG A 78 -6.99 3.32 10.87
N ASN A 79 -7.50 2.15 11.23
CA ASN A 79 -8.70 2.05 12.07
C ASN A 79 -8.53 2.73 13.43
N ASN A 80 -7.36 2.61 14.05
CA ASN A 80 -7.08 3.30 15.30
C ASN A 80 -7.10 4.82 15.13
N TRP A 81 -6.47 5.34 14.08
CA TRP A 81 -6.49 6.77 13.76
C TRP A 81 -7.93 7.28 13.59
N PHE A 82 -8.77 6.54 12.85
CA PHE A 82 -10.17 6.92 12.62
C PHE A 82 -11.04 6.83 13.89
N ASN A 83 -10.67 5.97 14.84
CA ASN A 83 -11.38 5.84 16.11
C ASN A 83 -10.86 6.81 17.18
N GLU A 84 -9.85 7.64 16.86
CA GLU A 84 -9.38 8.69 17.75
C GLU A 84 -10.49 9.73 17.94
N LYS A 85 -10.71 10.14 19.20
CA LYS A 85 -11.87 10.96 19.59
C LYS A 85 -11.56 12.46 19.64
N THR A 86 -10.33 12.82 19.31
CA THR A 86 -9.84 14.19 19.38
C THR A 86 -10.43 15.02 18.25
N LEU A 87 -10.52 16.34 18.46
CA LEU A 87 -10.97 17.24 17.41
C LEU A 87 -9.99 17.15 16.24
N GLY A 88 -10.49 16.77 15.07
CA GLY A 88 -9.67 16.54 13.86
C GLY A 88 -8.89 15.21 13.84
N GLN A 89 -9.17 14.29 14.77
CA GLN A 89 -8.60 12.94 14.83
C GLN A 89 -7.07 12.97 14.74
N VAL A 90 -6.45 13.55 15.75
CA VAL A 90 -5.02 13.86 15.82
C VAL A 90 -4.22 12.71 16.43
N LEU A 91 -3.19 12.25 15.74
CA LEU A 91 -2.14 11.41 16.30
C LEU A 91 -0.91 12.25 16.66
N CYS A 92 -0.28 11.93 17.79
CA CYS A 92 0.88 12.62 18.33
C CYS A 92 2.05 11.66 18.41
N PHE A 93 3.16 12.03 17.78
CA PHE A 93 4.32 11.14 17.63
C PHE A 93 5.62 11.95 17.65
N PRO A 94 6.76 11.36 18.08
CA PRO A 94 8.04 12.04 17.98
C PRO A 94 8.42 12.22 16.52
N SER A 95 8.93 13.37 16.13
CA SER A 95 9.40 13.58 14.75
C SER A 95 10.49 12.53 14.42
N PRO A 96 10.43 11.87 13.23
CA PRO A 96 11.40 10.85 12.85
C PRO A 96 12.84 11.36 12.85
N ASP A 97 13.04 12.61 12.45
CA ASP A 97 14.36 13.24 12.36
C ASP A 97 14.83 13.87 13.68
N ASN A 98 13.89 14.22 14.55
CA ASN A 98 14.19 14.79 15.86
C ASN A 98 13.26 14.24 16.94
N SER A 99 13.74 13.23 17.67
CA SER A 99 12.97 12.54 18.72
C SER A 99 12.62 13.42 19.94
N SER A 100 13.15 14.65 20.03
CA SER A 100 12.76 15.63 21.06
C SER A 100 11.55 16.48 20.64
N LYS A 101 11.30 16.60 19.33
CA LYS A 101 10.16 17.31 18.76
C LYS A 101 8.98 16.36 18.69
N ILE A 102 7.80 16.83 19.09
CA ILE A 102 6.54 16.11 18.88
C ILE A 102 5.83 16.70 17.67
N SER A 103 5.52 15.84 16.70
CA SER A 103 4.73 16.13 15.51
C SER A 103 3.27 15.71 15.71
N LEU A 104 2.35 16.40 15.02
CA LEU A 104 0.92 16.16 15.06
C LEU A 104 0.42 15.79 13.67
N ALA A 105 -0.26 14.66 13.54
CA ALA A 105 -0.92 14.25 12.31
C ALA A 105 -2.45 14.35 12.49
N LYS A 106 -3.06 15.36 11.88
CA LYS A 106 -4.52 15.55 11.94
C LYS A 106 -5.15 14.89 10.73
N LEU A 107 -6.02 13.90 10.93
CA LEU A 107 -6.71 13.27 9.80
C LEU A 107 -7.59 14.28 9.04
N GLN A 108 -8.02 15.34 9.74
CA GLN A 108 -8.78 16.44 9.15
C GLN A 108 -8.06 17.09 7.97
N ASP A 109 -6.73 17.18 7.96
CA ASP A 109 -6.00 17.79 6.85
C ASP A 109 -6.23 17.02 5.53
N LEU A 110 -6.37 15.68 5.58
CA LEU A 110 -6.74 14.88 4.39
C LEU A 110 -8.19 15.07 3.99
N LYS A 111 -9.09 15.29 4.95
CA LYS A 111 -10.49 15.57 4.68
C LYS A 111 -10.65 16.93 4.02
N ASP A 112 -9.91 17.93 4.48
CA ASP A 112 -9.93 19.28 3.93
C ASP A 112 -9.40 19.28 2.49
N ILE A 113 -8.34 18.52 2.18
CA ILE A 113 -7.89 18.31 0.81
C ILE A 113 -9.02 17.72 -0.03
N TYR A 114 -9.63 16.62 0.43
CA TYR A 114 -10.72 15.97 -0.30
C TYR A 114 -11.92 16.90 -0.52
N GLU A 115 -12.35 17.65 0.50
CA GLU A 115 -13.48 18.56 0.39
C GLU A 115 -13.19 19.73 -0.56
N THR A 116 -11.94 20.19 -0.60
CA THR A 116 -11.50 21.25 -1.53
C THR A 116 -11.52 20.74 -2.98
N GLU A 117 -11.06 19.52 -3.23
CA GLU A 117 -10.94 18.98 -4.59
C GLU A 117 -12.13 18.09 -5.02
N LYS A 118 -13.16 17.89 -4.17
CA LYS A 118 -14.21 16.87 -4.46
C LYS A 118 -14.98 17.15 -5.76
N SER A 119 -15.23 18.43 -6.05
CA SER A 119 -15.91 18.93 -7.25
C SER A 119 -14.98 19.10 -8.45
N ASN A 120 -13.67 19.01 -8.23
CA ASN A 120 -12.69 19.19 -9.29
C ASN A 120 -12.69 17.96 -10.19
N LEU A 121 -12.58 18.21 -11.50
CA LEU A 121 -12.46 17.15 -12.49
C LEU A 121 -11.17 16.36 -12.28
N ILE A 122 -10.09 17.07 -11.95
CA ILE A 122 -8.76 16.53 -11.72
C ILE A 122 -8.30 16.87 -10.31
N LYS A 123 -7.71 15.87 -9.63
CA LYS A 123 -7.43 15.91 -8.19
C LYS A 123 -5.95 15.69 -7.91
N ASN A 124 -5.39 16.45 -6.97
CA ASN A 124 -4.01 16.30 -6.49
C ASN A 124 -3.87 15.07 -5.58
N ALA A 125 -4.94 14.66 -4.89
CA ALA A 125 -4.95 13.45 -4.08
C ALA A 125 -6.05 12.45 -4.55
N PRO A 126 -5.95 11.90 -5.77
CA PRO A 126 -7.02 11.12 -6.41
C PRO A 126 -7.35 9.80 -5.71
N LYS A 127 -6.52 9.36 -4.74
CA LYS A 127 -6.76 8.18 -3.92
C LYS A 127 -7.64 8.46 -2.70
N LEU A 128 -7.82 9.74 -2.33
CA LEU A 128 -8.75 10.15 -1.30
C LEU A 128 -10.17 10.16 -1.89
N SER A 129 -11.01 9.29 -1.35
CA SER A 129 -12.42 9.18 -1.73
C SER A 129 -13.27 9.13 -0.47
N GLN A 130 -14.59 9.33 -0.62
CA GLN A 130 -15.54 9.19 0.47
C GLN A 130 -15.35 7.87 1.25
N LYS A 131 -15.15 6.76 0.53
CA LYS A 131 -14.95 5.43 1.13
C LYS A 131 -13.64 5.30 1.91
N VAL A 132 -12.62 6.06 1.52
CA VAL A 132 -11.31 6.07 2.18
C VAL A 132 -11.35 6.90 3.47
N LEU A 133 -12.01 8.07 3.44
CA LEU A 133 -12.04 9.03 4.54
C LEU A 133 -13.24 8.89 5.50
N TYR A 134 -14.30 8.22 5.05
CA TYR A 134 -15.51 7.96 5.82
C TYR A 134 -15.97 6.49 5.64
N PRO A 135 -15.12 5.49 5.95
CA PRO A 135 -15.44 4.09 5.73
C PRO A 135 -16.55 3.59 6.65
N THR A 136 -17.51 2.87 6.07
CA THR A 136 -18.46 2.03 6.81
C THR A 136 -17.76 0.88 7.55
N SER A 137 -18.48 0.18 8.44
CA SER A 137 -17.94 -1.00 9.14
C SER A 137 -17.41 -2.07 8.19
N PHE A 138 -18.02 -2.24 7.02
CA PHE A 138 -17.56 -3.18 5.98
C PHE A 138 -16.29 -2.67 5.30
N GLU A 139 -16.26 -1.40 4.89
CA GLU A 139 -15.11 -0.78 4.23
C GLU A 139 -13.88 -0.67 5.15
N LYS A 140 -14.09 -0.60 6.48
CA LYS A 140 -13.00 -0.71 7.47
C LYS A 140 -12.24 -2.04 7.37
N GLN A 141 -12.82 -3.09 6.80
CA GLN A 141 -12.10 -4.34 6.55
C GLN A 141 -11.27 -4.33 5.26
N ASN A 142 -11.54 -3.41 4.34
CA ASN A 142 -10.84 -3.32 3.07
C ASN A 142 -9.43 -2.74 3.26
N VAL A 143 -8.43 -3.58 3.00
CA VAL A 143 -7.02 -3.24 3.06
C VAL A 143 -6.63 -2.18 2.03
N LEU A 144 -7.15 -2.27 0.81
CA LEU A 144 -6.79 -1.33 -0.27
C LEU A 144 -7.19 0.09 0.10
N LEU A 145 -8.38 0.26 0.71
CA LEU A 145 -8.81 1.56 1.23
C LEU A 145 -7.89 2.08 2.35
N ALA A 146 -7.34 1.20 3.18
CA ALA A 146 -6.37 1.59 4.20
C ALA A 146 -5.03 2.02 3.58
N LEU A 147 -4.54 1.30 2.56
CA LEU A 147 -3.31 1.67 1.85
C LEU A 147 -3.46 2.99 1.07
N ASN A 148 -4.67 3.29 0.56
CA ASN A 148 -4.94 4.55 -0.14
C ASN A 148 -4.78 5.80 0.73
N ILE A 149 -4.85 5.70 2.06
CA ILE A 149 -4.49 6.80 2.97
C ILE A 149 -2.98 7.09 2.90
N PHE A 150 -2.17 6.03 2.91
CA PHE A 150 -0.71 6.09 2.89
C PHE A 150 -0.19 6.04 1.46
N HIS A 151 -0.60 7.00 0.63
CA HIS A 151 -0.23 7.06 -0.79
C HIS A 151 0.67 8.29 -1.09
N GLU A 152 1.59 8.12 -2.04
CA GLU A 152 2.56 9.17 -2.43
C GLU A 152 1.88 10.45 -2.93
N SER A 153 0.77 10.33 -3.67
CA SER A 153 -0.04 11.49 -4.08
C SER A 153 -0.57 12.31 -2.90
N ASN A 154 -0.94 11.66 -1.81
CA ASN A 154 -1.49 12.35 -0.65
C ASN A 154 -0.38 13.11 0.09
N SER A 155 0.83 12.51 0.19
CA SER A 155 2.00 13.19 0.73
C SER A 155 2.40 14.40 -0.11
N ALA A 156 2.39 14.26 -1.45
CA ALA A 156 2.66 15.37 -2.37
C ALA A 156 1.60 16.49 -2.26
N ALA A 157 0.31 16.14 -2.16
CA ALA A 157 -0.77 17.10 -1.99
C ALA A 157 -0.65 17.87 -0.65
N LEU A 158 -0.32 17.18 0.44
CA LEU A 158 -0.08 17.82 1.75
C LEU A 158 1.10 18.80 1.70
N ALA A 159 2.19 18.44 1.03
CA ALA A 159 3.35 19.32 0.85
C ALA A 159 3.01 20.55 -0.01
N HIS A 160 2.18 20.37 -1.04
CA HIS A 160 1.69 21.46 -1.86
C HIS A 160 0.81 22.43 -1.05
N GLU A 161 -0.12 21.93 -0.23
CA GLU A 161 -0.92 22.79 0.66
C GLU A 161 -0.09 23.55 1.69
N ALA A 162 0.99 22.94 2.22
CA ALA A 162 1.89 23.60 3.15
C ALA A 162 2.59 24.82 2.52
N GLY A 163 3.04 24.68 1.27
CA GLY A 163 3.75 25.73 0.54
C GLY A 163 2.84 26.86 0.07
N GLU A 164 1.67 26.53 -0.48
CA GLU A 164 0.74 27.50 -1.06
C GLU A 164 -0.13 28.20 0.00
N LYS A 165 -0.69 27.43 0.93
CA LYS A 165 -1.71 27.92 1.88
C LYS A 165 -1.14 28.20 3.27
N GLY A 166 0.15 27.94 3.48
CA GLY A 166 0.82 28.12 4.78
C GLY A 166 0.24 27.24 5.90
N LYS A 167 -0.51 26.17 5.54
CA LYS A 167 -1.12 25.27 6.51
C LYS A 167 -0.06 24.40 7.18
N ASP A 168 -0.18 24.18 8.48
CA ASP A 168 0.67 23.23 9.22
C ASP A 168 0.25 21.78 8.96
N THR A 169 0.57 21.26 7.77
CA THR A 169 0.32 19.87 7.35
C THR A 169 1.58 19.00 7.43
N MET A 170 2.69 19.55 7.94
CA MET A 170 3.99 18.86 7.92
C MET A 170 3.98 17.60 8.79
N GLY A 171 3.31 17.63 9.95
CA GLY A 171 3.23 16.48 10.82
C GLY A 171 2.45 15.31 10.21
N ILE A 172 1.34 15.54 9.52
CA ILE A 172 0.65 14.43 8.83
C ILE A 172 1.47 13.88 7.67
N LYS A 173 2.17 14.75 6.92
CA LYS A 173 3.08 14.32 5.86
C LYS A 173 4.19 13.41 6.39
N GLU A 174 4.87 13.81 7.47
CA GLU A 174 5.90 13.00 8.14
C GLU A 174 5.37 11.60 8.50
N LEU A 175 4.16 11.53 9.07
CA LEU A 175 3.53 10.25 9.42
C LEU A 175 3.26 9.38 8.18
N ILE A 176 2.67 9.96 7.13
CA ILE A 176 2.35 9.24 5.90
C ILE A 176 3.61 8.72 5.23
N ASP A 177 4.67 9.54 5.15
CA ASP A 177 5.93 9.16 4.51
C ASP A 177 6.60 7.98 5.21
N GLU A 178 6.65 7.97 6.54
CA GLU A 178 7.24 6.87 7.30
C GLU A 178 6.48 5.56 7.11
N PHE A 179 5.15 5.60 7.19
CA PHE A 179 4.33 4.41 6.95
C PHE A 179 4.35 3.96 5.49
N LEU A 180 4.41 4.89 4.53
CA LEU A 180 4.55 4.60 3.11
C LEU A 180 5.88 3.90 2.80
N LYS A 181 7.01 4.40 3.35
CA LYS A 181 8.32 3.75 3.22
C LYS A 181 8.30 2.34 3.82
N TRP A 182 7.75 2.18 5.02
CA TRP A 182 7.60 0.86 5.65
C TRP A 182 6.78 -0.09 4.77
N CYS A 183 5.61 0.36 4.28
CA CYS A 183 4.77 -0.41 3.35
C CYS A 183 5.55 -0.80 2.09
N ASN A 184 6.23 0.16 1.47
CA ASN A 184 6.96 -0.04 0.23
C ASN A 184 7.98 -1.18 0.32
N ILE A 185 8.59 -1.38 1.50
CA ILE A 185 9.56 -2.44 1.79
C ILE A 185 8.84 -3.77 2.06
N VAL A 186 7.83 -3.79 2.94
CA VAL A 186 7.22 -5.04 3.41
C VAL A 186 6.28 -5.69 2.38
N ILE A 187 5.80 -4.94 1.37
CA ILE A 187 4.89 -5.45 0.32
C ILE A 187 5.59 -5.90 -0.97
N VAL A 188 6.93 -5.96 -0.99
CA VAL A 188 7.70 -6.34 -2.19
C VAL A 188 7.54 -7.84 -2.46
N LYS A 189 6.80 -8.20 -3.51
CA LYS A 189 6.52 -9.59 -3.93
C LYS A 189 7.26 -10.05 -5.19
N LYS A 190 7.92 -9.12 -5.91
CA LYS A 190 8.60 -9.37 -7.19
C LYS A 190 9.93 -8.63 -7.21
N SER A 191 10.94 -9.24 -7.84
CA SER A 191 12.32 -8.72 -7.88
C SER A 191 12.44 -7.38 -8.60
N GLU A 192 11.77 -7.25 -9.75
CA GLU A 192 11.90 -6.09 -10.63
C GLU A 192 11.01 -4.90 -10.24
N LYS A 193 10.25 -4.99 -9.14
CA LYS A 193 9.26 -3.96 -8.77
C LYS A 193 9.90 -2.61 -8.47
N GLY A 194 11.00 -2.58 -7.72
CA GLY A 194 11.68 -1.34 -7.36
C GLY A 194 12.36 -0.68 -8.55
N LYS A 195 13.14 -1.42 -9.35
CA LYS A 195 13.71 -0.95 -10.63
C LYS A 195 12.66 -0.36 -11.57
N ARG A 196 11.55 -1.07 -11.82
CA ARG A 196 10.48 -0.62 -12.72
C ARG A 196 9.85 0.71 -12.27
N LEU A 197 9.75 0.90 -10.96
CA LEU A 197 9.14 2.08 -10.35
C LEU A 197 10.18 3.14 -9.93
N LYS A 198 11.47 2.87 -10.16
CA LYS A 198 12.60 3.68 -9.70
C LYS A 198 12.52 4.05 -8.21
N ASN A 199 12.04 3.12 -7.39
CA ASN A 199 11.89 3.32 -5.95
C ASN A 199 12.79 2.34 -5.18
N PRO A 200 13.90 2.82 -4.57
CA PRO A 200 14.85 1.97 -3.83
C PRO A 200 14.21 1.22 -2.66
N PHE A 201 13.18 1.79 -2.02
CA PHE A 201 12.46 1.13 -0.93
C PHE A 201 11.59 -0.03 -1.41
N ARG A 202 11.31 -0.14 -2.71
CA ARG A 202 10.56 -1.25 -3.33
C ARG A 202 11.47 -2.32 -3.94
N ASP A 203 12.78 -2.21 -3.76
CA ASP A 203 13.70 -3.26 -4.19
C ASP A 203 13.72 -4.43 -3.19
N PRO A 204 13.99 -5.66 -3.66
CA PRO A 204 14.25 -6.81 -2.79
C PRO A 204 15.43 -6.57 -1.85
N ILE A 205 15.42 -7.22 -0.69
CA ILE A 205 16.53 -7.09 0.26
C ILE A 205 17.66 -8.02 -0.19
N SER A 206 18.72 -7.45 -0.77
CA SER A 206 19.89 -8.19 -1.27
C SER A 206 21.08 -8.16 -0.31
N SER A 207 21.08 -7.29 0.69
CA SER A 207 22.14 -7.18 1.69
C SER A 207 21.63 -6.58 3.00
N LYS A 208 22.39 -6.76 4.08
CA LYS A 208 22.08 -6.21 5.41
C LYS A 208 22.24 -4.68 5.48
N ASP A 209 23.14 -4.12 4.67
CA ASP A 209 23.44 -2.69 4.65
C ASP A 209 22.55 -1.90 3.67
N LYS A 210 21.58 -2.57 3.04
CA LYS A 210 20.66 -1.91 2.12
C LYS A 210 19.85 -0.82 2.82
N MET A 211 19.55 0.26 2.10
CA MET A 211 18.73 1.38 2.58
C MET A 211 17.42 0.92 3.27
N SER A 212 16.76 -0.10 2.73
CA SER A 212 15.54 -0.68 3.32
C SER A 212 15.78 -1.25 4.73
N MET A 213 16.90 -1.93 4.96
CA MET A 213 17.24 -2.48 6.28
C MET A 213 17.62 -1.39 7.28
N VAL A 214 18.38 -0.38 6.84
CA VAL A 214 18.69 0.79 7.66
C VAL A 214 17.40 1.50 8.07
N PHE A 215 16.47 1.68 7.12
CA PHE A 215 15.16 2.25 7.40
C PHE A 215 14.35 1.42 8.38
N LEU A 216 14.24 0.09 8.20
CA LEU A 216 13.47 -0.75 9.12
C LEU A 216 13.97 -0.66 10.57
N ASN A 217 15.30 -0.61 10.77
CA ASN A 217 15.87 -0.40 12.11
C ASN A 217 15.50 0.98 12.67
N LYS A 218 15.66 2.05 11.89
CA LYS A 218 15.26 3.41 12.29
C LYS A 218 13.77 3.50 12.61
N PHE A 219 12.93 2.88 11.79
CA PHE A 219 11.48 2.83 11.99
C PHE A 219 11.13 2.08 13.28
N TYR A 220 11.81 0.96 13.58
CA TYR A 220 11.65 0.26 14.84
C TYR A 220 12.02 1.15 16.04
N ASP A 221 13.17 1.83 16.01
CA ASP A 221 13.61 2.73 17.08
C ASP A 221 12.64 3.92 17.24
N TRP A 222 12.13 4.45 16.13
CA TRP A 222 11.10 5.48 16.12
C TRP A 222 9.81 4.99 16.78
N LEU A 223 9.35 3.77 16.51
CA LEU A 223 8.20 3.19 17.20
C LEU A 223 8.47 3.02 18.70
N VAL A 224 9.67 2.58 19.11
CA VAL A 224 10.05 2.48 20.54
C VAL A 224 9.98 3.86 21.20
N SER A 225 10.54 4.88 20.56
CA SER A 225 10.46 6.28 20.99
C SER A 225 9.01 6.75 21.10
N TRP A 226 8.17 6.44 20.10
CA TRP A 226 6.77 6.84 20.07
C TRP A 226 5.97 6.26 21.25
N LYS A 227 6.20 5.00 21.60
CA LYS A 227 5.60 4.37 22.79
C LYS A 227 5.96 5.10 24.09
N ASN A 228 7.19 5.57 24.21
CA ASN A 228 7.73 6.14 25.45
C ASN A 228 7.49 7.66 25.60
N LYS A 229 7.51 8.42 24.49
CA LYS A 229 7.57 9.90 24.50
C LYS A 229 6.27 10.62 24.13
N SER A 230 5.22 9.91 23.77
CA SER A 230 3.99 10.51 23.21
C SER A 230 3.09 11.27 24.21
N ALA A 231 3.57 11.68 25.37
CA ALA A 231 2.76 12.54 26.25
C ALA A 231 2.83 13.98 25.72
N LEU A 232 1.71 14.51 25.25
CA LEU A 232 1.62 15.94 24.94
C LEU A 232 1.78 16.77 26.22
N PRO A 233 2.39 17.96 26.15
CA PRO A 233 2.33 18.95 27.22
C PRO A 233 0.88 19.27 27.57
N LEU A 234 0.58 19.47 28.86
CA LEU A 234 -0.78 19.68 29.37
C LEU A 234 -1.53 20.84 28.68
N GLU A 235 -0.81 21.85 28.22
CA GLU A 235 -1.35 23.03 27.52
C GLU A 235 -1.90 22.66 26.13
N LYS A 236 -1.11 21.94 25.32
CA LYS A 236 -1.59 21.40 24.02
C LYS A 236 -2.72 20.39 24.18
N ILE A 237 -2.74 19.65 25.30
CA ILE A 237 -3.85 18.75 25.63
C ILE A 237 -5.17 19.52 25.76
N LYS A 238 -5.16 20.65 26.47
CA LYS A 238 -6.34 21.50 26.65
C LYS A 238 -6.79 22.15 25.34
N GLU A 239 -5.83 22.67 24.56
CA GLU A 239 -6.12 23.33 23.27
C GLU A 239 -6.79 22.38 22.26
N LEU A 240 -6.32 21.13 22.18
CA LEU A 240 -6.84 20.12 21.25
C LEU A 240 -8.10 19.39 21.78
N GLY A 241 -8.65 19.81 22.92
CA GLY A 241 -9.83 19.19 23.53
C GLY A 241 -9.64 17.72 23.91
N LEU A 242 -8.41 17.34 24.30
CA LEU A 242 -8.04 15.95 24.57
C LEU A 242 -8.56 15.49 25.95
N PRO A 243 -9.39 14.44 26.04
CA PRO A 243 -9.63 13.76 27.31
C PRO A 243 -8.40 12.91 27.69
N GLY A 244 -7.44 13.49 28.41
CA GLY A 244 -6.28 12.78 28.95
C GLY A 244 -5.15 12.48 27.94
N LYS A 245 -4.51 11.29 28.03
CA LYS A 245 -3.35 10.82 27.22
C LYS A 245 -3.70 10.52 25.73
N GLY A 246 -4.60 11.27 25.09
CA GLY A 246 -5.08 11.00 23.74
C GLY A 246 -4.04 11.23 22.63
N GLY A 247 -4.30 10.71 21.43
CA GLY A 247 -3.46 10.88 20.24
C GLY A 247 -2.34 9.85 20.09
N LYS A 248 -2.62 8.56 20.34
CA LYS A 248 -1.63 7.47 20.25
C LYS A 248 -2.20 6.22 19.61
N LEU A 249 -1.29 5.38 19.09
CA LEU A 249 -1.62 3.99 18.80
C LEU A 249 -2.06 3.26 20.07
N THR A 250 -3.08 2.40 19.96
CA THR A 250 -3.45 1.53 21.08
C THR A 250 -2.28 0.64 21.47
N LYS A 251 -2.23 0.20 22.74
CA LYS A 251 -1.16 -0.67 23.23
C LYS A 251 -0.98 -1.93 22.37
N GLU A 252 -2.08 -2.51 21.91
CA GLU A 252 -2.06 -3.71 21.06
C GLU A 252 -1.48 -3.45 19.67
N ILE A 253 -1.87 -2.34 19.03
CA ILE A 253 -1.38 -1.99 17.70
C ILE A 253 0.09 -1.57 17.76
N GLN A 254 0.44 -0.76 18.76
CA GLN A 254 1.83 -0.36 19.02
C GLN A 254 2.72 -1.59 19.21
N PHE A 255 2.30 -2.53 20.05
CA PHE A 255 3.03 -3.77 20.29
C PHE A 255 3.17 -4.59 19.00
N ALA A 256 2.07 -4.84 18.29
CA ALA A 256 2.10 -5.70 17.12
C ALA A 256 2.95 -5.09 15.98
N LEU A 257 2.94 -3.77 15.81
CA LEU A 257 3.76 -3.07 14.82
C LEU A 257 5.26 -3.12 15.18
N GLN A 258 5.61 -2.88 16.44
CA GLN A 258 6.99 -3.01 16.95
C GLN A 258 7.50 -4.44 16.80
N PHE A 259 6.71 -5.39 17.27
CA PHE A 259 7.02 -6.82 17.26
C PHE A 259 7.25 -7.32 15.84
N THR A 260 6.33 -7.02 14.92
CA THR A 260 6.40 -7.45 13.51
C THR A 260 7.58 -6.81 12.80
N THR A 261 7.83 -5.51 12.99
CA THR A 261 8.97 -4.82 12.36
C THR A 261 10.28 -5.43 12.84
N LYS A 262 10.44 -5.63 14.15
CA LYS A 262 11.63 -6.27 14.72
C LYS A 262 11.81 -7.68 14.19
N LEU A 263 10.71 -8.44 14.09
CA LEU A 263 10.74 -9.81 13.60
C LEU A 263 11.17 -9.90 12.14
N LEU A 264 10.69 -9.01 11.27
CA LEU A 264 11.13 -8.98 9.87
C LEU A 264 12.64 -8.72 9.77
N ILE A 265 13.17 -7.81 10.60
CA ILE A 265 14.62 -7.56 10.68
C ILE A 265 15.36 -8.84 11.12
N ASP A 266 14.86 -9.52 12.16
CA ASP A 266 15.47 -10.74 12.70
C ASP A 266 15.42 -11.90 11.70
N ILE A 267 14.30 -12.07 10.97
CA ILE A 267 14.14 -13.05 9.88
C ILE A 267 15.18 -12.80 8.79
N VAL A 268 15.28 -11.56 8.29
CA VAL A 268 16.25 -11.21 7.25
C VAL A 268 17.68 -11.51 7.71
N ASN A 269 18.02 -11.09 8.93
CA ASN A 269 19.34 -11.33 9.50
C ASN A 269 19.65 -12.82 9.66
N ASN A 270 18.65 -13.62 10.02
CA ASN A 270 18.77 -15.07 10.17
C ASN A 270 18.97 -15.76 8.82
N ILE A 271 18.16 -15.42 7.82
CA ILE A 271 18.28 -16.00 6.47
C ILE A 271 19.67 -15.70 5.90
N PHE A 272 20.18 -14.47 6.00
CA PHE A 272 21.54 -14.15 5.54
C PHE A 272 22.67 -14.75 6.41
N LYS A 273 22.36 -15.28 7.60
CA LYS A 273 23.33 -15.97 8.44
C LYS A 273 23.40 -17.46 8.11
N GLU A 274 22.24 -18.09 7.91
CA GLU A 274 22.11 -19.52 7.65
C GLU A 274 22.26 -19.87 6.16
N HIS A 275 21.99 -18.89 5.29
CA HIS A 275 21.98 -19.04 3.84
C HIS A 275 22.62 -17.83 3.14
N THR A 276 22.91 -17.99 1.85
CA THR A 276 23.42 -16.91 0.99
C THR A 276 22.45 -16.64 -0.17
N PRO A 277 21.22 -16.16 0.10
CA PRO A 277 20.29 -15.84 -0.97
C PRO A 277 20.76 -14.61 -1.75
N GLU A 278 20.44 -14.55 -3.04
CA GLU A 278 20.66 -13.34 -3.86
C GLU A 278 19.81 -12.17 -3.35
N TYR A 279 18.56 -12.45 -2.94
CA TYR A 279 17.65 -11.48 -2.36
C TYR A 279 16.53 -12.12 -1.54
N ILE A 280 15.85 -11.31 -0.73
CA ILE A 280 14.70 -11.68 0.08
C ILE A 280 13.52 -10.76 -0.27
N LEU A 281 12.33 -11.37 -0.43
CA LEU A 281 11.08 -10.67 -0.74
C LEU A 281 10.19 -10.64 0.50
N LEU A 282 10.14 -9.51 1.20
CA LEU A 282 9.35 -9.40 2.43
C LEU A 282 7.83 -9.55 2.20
N GLY A 283 7.34 -9.23 0.99
CA GLY A 283 5.94 -9.42 0.62
C GLY A 283 5.51 -10.89 0.51
N LYS A 284 6.43 -11.85 0.67
CA LYS A 284 6.10 -13.27 0.80
C LYS A 284 5.70 -13.66 2.22
N PHE A 285 6.02 -12.82 3.22
CA PHE A 285 5.64 -13.03 4.62
C PHE A 285 4.28 -12.37 4.94
N GLN A 286 3.24 -12.77 4.22
CA GLN A 286 1.88 -12.20 4.29
C GLN A 286 0.83 -13.31 4.05
N THR A 287 -0.41 -13.10 4.50
CA THR A 287 -1.51 -14.07 4.32
C THR A 287 -2.34 -13.83 3.06
N ASP A 288 -1.97 -12.89 2.18
CA ASP A 288 -2.70 -12.60 0.93
C ASP A 288 -2.95 -13.83 0.04
N SER A 289 -2.04 -14.81 0.01
CA SER A 289 -2.25 -16.06 -0.74
C SER A 289 -3.45 -16.85 -0.19
N LEU A 290 -3.64 -16.84 1.13
CA LEU A 290 -4.79 -17.46 1.79
C LEU A 290 -6.08 -16.68 1.48
N GLU A 291 -6.04 -15.34 1.52
CA GLU A 291 -7.20 -14.52 1.16
C GLU A 291 -7.60 -14.70 -0.31
N THR A 292 -6.62 -14.86 -1.20
CA THR A 292 -6.84 -15.16 -2.62
C THR A 292 -7.55 -16.49 -2.78
N ARG A 293 -7.11 -17.53 -2.07
CA ARG A 293 -7.77 -18.86 -2.06
C ARG A 293 -9.21 -18.77 -1.53
N PHE A 294 -9.47 -17.98 -0.49
CA PHE A 294 -10.84 -17.73 -0.03
C PHE A 294 -11.68 -16.98 -1.06
N GLY A 295 -11.09 -16.08 -1.84
CA GLY A 295 -11.72 -15.43 -2.98
C GLY A 295 -12.17 -16.44 -4.05
N GLN A 296 -11.31 -17.40 -4.37
CA GLN A 296 -11.63 -18.48 -5.32
C GLN A 296 -12.82 -19.30 -4.85
N TYR A 297 -12.90 -19.67 -3.56
CA TYR A 297 -14.05 -20.41 -3.03
C TYR A 297 -15.37 -19.64 -3.21
N ARG A 298 -15.37 -18.32 -2.94
CA ARG A 298 -16.55 -17.47 -3.15
C ARG A 298 -16.94 -17.41 -4.63
N GLN A 299 -15.96 -17.21 -5.50
CA GLN A 299 -16.17 -17.10 -6.94
C GLN A 299 -16.74 -18.40 -7.54
N MET A 300 -16.18 -19.55 -7.17
CA MET A 300 -16.64 -20.88 -7.58
C MET A 300 -18.02 -21.24 -7.01
N SER A 301 -18.47 -20.52 -5.98
CA SER A 301 -19.80 -20.65 -5.37
C SER A 301 -20.78 -19.59 -5.89
N GLY A 302 -20.57 -19.08 -7.12
CA GLY A 302 -21.43 -18.07 -7.74
C GLY A 302 -21.27 -16.66 -7.18
N GLY A 303 -20.10 -16.34 -6.61
CA GLY A 303 -19.83 -15.05 -5.97
C GLY A 303 -20.46 -14.90 -4.58
N ASN A 304 -21.00 -15.97 -4.00
CA ASN A 304 -21.61 -15.93 -2.68
C ASN A 304 -20.56 -15.70 -1.58
N TYR A 305 -20.79 -14.70 -0.72
CA TYR A 305 -19.91 -14.42 0.42
C TYR A 305 -20.01 -15.51 1.51
N ASN A 306 -21.20 -16.07 1.71
CA ASN A 306 -21.48 -17.09 2.71
C ASN A 306 -21.35 -18.49 2.09
N VAL A 307 -20.12 -18.94 1.91
CA VAL A 307 -19.81 -20.26 1.34
C VAL A 307 -20.02 -21.36 2.40
N SER A 308 -20.73 -22.43 2.03
CA SER A 308 -20.92 -23.59 2.90
C SER A 308 -19.66 -24.47 2.97
N CYS A 309 -19.52 -25.28 4.01
CA CYS A 309 -18.39 -26.21 4.12
C CYS A 309 -18.34 -27.20 2.94
N LEU A 310 -19.49 -27.67 2.46
CA LEU A 310 -19.57 -28.56 1.30
C LEU A 310 -19.01 -27.90 0.03
N GLN A 311 -19.42 -26.66 -0.25
CA GLN A 311 -18.91 -25.89 -1.38
C GLN A 311 -17.40 -25.65 -1.29
N ILE A 312 -16.86 -25.45 -0.07
CA ILE A 312 -15.41 -25.35 0.14
C ILE A 312 -14.73 -26.67 -0.25
N PHE A 313 -15.24 -27.82 0.20
CA PHE A 313 -14.66 -29.12 -0.15
C PHE A 313 -14.71 -29.40 -1.65
N GLU A 314 -15.85 -29.16 -2.30
CA GLU A 314 -15.99 -29.33 -3.75
C GLU A 314 -15.08 -28.39 -4.54
N SER A 315 -14.96 -27.13 -4.11
CA SER A 315 -14.06 -26.16 -4.75
C SER A 315 -12.60 -26.57 -4.56
N GLU A 316 -12.24 -27.06 -3.38
CA GLU A 316 -10.87 -27.49 -3.06
C GLU A 316 -10.45 -28.73 -3.86
N GLU A 317 -11.36 -29.68 -4.06
CA GLU A 317 -11.12 -30.84 -4.91
C GLU A 317 -10.86 -30.43 -6.37
N LYS A 318 -11.71 -29.56 -6.92
CA LYS A 318 -11.55 -29.01 -8.28
C LYS A 318 -10.23 -28.26 -8.43
N LEU A 319 -9.89 -27.38 -7.48
CA LEU A 319 -8.65 -26.61 -7.53
C LEU A 319 -7.41 -27.51 -7.46
N LYS A 320 -7.42 -28.57 -6.62
CA LYS A 320 -6.33 -29.55 -6.58
C LYS A 320 -6.15 -30.29 -7.89
N ILE A 321 -7.24 -30.66 -8.57
CA ILE A 321 -7.19 -31.31 -9.88
C ILE A 321 -6.57 -30.36 -10.90
N VAL A 322 -7.02 -29.10 -10.94
CA VAL A 322 -6.47 -28.07 -11.84
C VAL A 322 -4.98 -27.84 -11.59
N ASP A 323 -4.58 -27.69 -10.32
CA ASP A 323 -3.17 -27.52 -9.95
C ASP A 323 -2.33 -28.73 -10.37
N TRP A 324 -2.85 -29.95 -10.20
CA TRP A 324 -2.17 -31.18 -10.62
C TRP A 324 -2.03 -31.29 -12.14
N ILE A 325 -3.06 -30.93 -12.91
CA ILE A 325 -3.00 -30.90 -14.38
C ILE A 325 -2.00 -29.86 -14.86
N ASN A 326 -2.03 -28.64 -14.30
CA ASN A 326 -1.07 -27.57 -14.63
C ASN A 326 0.37 -28.02 -14.39
N PHE A 327 0.64 -28.66 -13.24
CA PHE A 327 1.97 -29.16 -12.89
C PHE A 327 2.48 -30.24 -13.87
N HIS A 328 1.61 -31.12 -14.35
CA HIS A 328 1.99 -32.17 -15.32
C HIS A 328 2.08 -31.64 -16.75
N SER A 329 1.28 -30.63 -17.10
CA SER A 329 1.30 -29.91 -18.36
C SER A 329 2.63 -29.17 -18.57
N GLU A 330 3.11 -28.43 -17.55
CA GLU A 330 4.38 -27.70 -17.62
C GLU A 330 5.58 -28.64 -17.91
N LYS A 331 5.53 -29.89 -17.46
CA LYS A 331 6.57 -30.90 -17.75
C LYS A 331 6.49 -31.52 -19.16
N LYS A 332 5.39 -31.34 -19.90
CA LYS A 332 5.13 -32.04 -21.18
C LYS A 332 4.86 -31.15 -22.41
N ARG A 333 5.16 -29.85 -22.34
CA ARG A 333 4.79 -28.76 -23.29
C ARG A 333 3.36 -28.25 -23.08
N GLU A 334 3.25 -26.93 -23.26
CA GLU A 334 2.15 -26.00 -22.98
C GLU A 334 0.74 -26.54 -23.25
N PHE A 335 0.04 -26.93 -22.19
CA PHE A 335 -1.40 -26.65 -22.09
C PHE A 335 -1.59 -25.46 -21.17
N HIS A 336 -1.93 -24.31 -21.75
CA HIS A 336 -2.50 -23.21 -20.99
C HIS A 336 -3.94 -23.54 -20.64
N ILE A 337 -4.21 -23.91 -19.39
CA ILE A 337 -5.55 -23.91 -18.79
C ILE A 337 -6.01 -22.45 -18.57
N LYS A 338 -5.84 -21.59 -19.58
CA LYS A 338 -6.63 -20.37 -19.77
C LYS A 338 -7.82 -20.64 -20.69
N SER A 339 -7.87 -21.81 -21.34
CA SER A 339 -9.02 -22.26 -22.13
C SER A 339 -10.23 -22.71 -21.28
N LEU A 340 -10.10 -22.72 -19.95
CA LEU A 340 -11.17 -22.98 -18.99
C LEU A 340 -11.59 -21.72 -18.21
N ASP A 341 -11.18 -20.54 -18.68
CA ASP A 341 -11.73 -19.26 -18.22
C ASP A 341 -13.22 -19.19 -18.61
N ILE A 342 -14.08 -19.77 -17.77
CA ILE A 342 -15.47 -19.32 -17.62
C ILE A 342 -15.43 -18.04 -16.79
N PHE A 343 -14.85 -16.98 -17.34
CA PHE A 343 -15.01 -15.60 -16.88
C PHE A 343 -14.88 -14.69 -18.11
N GLU A 344 -15.92 -13.90 -18.33
CA GLU A 344 -16.18 -13.07 -19.51
C GLU A 344 -14.94 -12.37 -20.05
N ALA A 345 -14.55 -12.75 -21.27
CA ALA A 345 -13.74 -11.91 -22.13
C ALA A 345 -14.61 -10.74 -22.60
N THR A 346 -14.43 -9.57 -22.00
CA THR A 346 -14.80 -8.32 -22.67
C THR A 346 -13.75 -8.05 -23.73
N SER A 347 -14.19 -8.05 -24.98
CA SER A 347 -13.39 -7.79 -26.17
C SER A 347 -12.73 -6.42 -26.09
N GLU A 348 -11.39 -6.38 -26.17
CA GLU A 348 -10.66 -5.19 -26.58
C GLU A 348 -10.91 -4.97 -28.08
N THR A 349 -11.87 -4.12 -28.40
CA THR A 349 -12.04 -3.59 -29.75
C THR A 349 -11.04 -2.45 -29.93
N SER A 350 -9.93 -2.71 -30.61
CA SER A 350 -9.02 -1.67 -31.10
C SER A 350 -9.65 -1.01 -32.33
N VAL A 351 -10.28 0.15 -32.12
CA VAL A 351 -10.69 1.03 -33.22
C VAL A 351 -9.49 1.93 -33.54
N GLU A 352 -8.92 1.78 -34.73
CA GLU A 352 -8.01 2.77 -35.32
C GLU A 352 -8.87 3.99 -35.70
N PHE A 353 -8.64 5.13 -35.06
CA PHE A 353 -9.19 6.41 -35.49
C PHE A 353 -8.18 7.06 -36.43
N GLU A 354 -8.58 7.27 -37.69
CA GLU A 354 -7.96 8.27 -38.55
C GLU A 354 -8.27 9.65 -37.95
N VAL A 355 -7.22 10.43 -37.70
CA VAL A 355 -7.34 11.80 -37.18
C VAL A 355 -7.35 12.72 -38.39
N ASP A 356 -8.53 13.18 -38.82
CA ASP A 356 -8.64 14.28 -39.77
C ASP A 356 -9.79 15.23 -39.42
N GLU A 357 -9.50 16.54 -39.58
CA GLU A 357 -10.34 17.76 -39.57
C GLU A 357 -11.35 18.01 -38.44
N GLU A 358 -12.05 17.00 -37.89
CA GLU A 358 -13.08 17.17 -36.86
C GLU A 358 -12.53 17.66 -35.51
N LEU A 359 -11.26 17.41 -35.19
CA LEU A 359 -10.67 17.84 -33.92
C LEU A 359 -10.61 19.38 -33.81
N TYR A 360 -10.41 20.08 -34.93
CA TYR A 360 -10.28 21.54 -34.94
C TYR A 360 -11.62 22.25 -34.76
N GLU A 361 -12.71 21.75 -35.36
CA GLU A 361 -14.05 22.30 -35.16
C GLU A 361 -14.57 22.08 -33.73
N VAL A 362 -14.15 20.97 -33.11
CA VAL A 362 -14.49 20.64 -31.73
C VAL A 362 -13.82 21.60 -30.72
N PHE A 363 -12.62 22.12 -31.01
CA PHE A 363 -11.95 23.13 -30.16
C PHE A 363 -12.55 24.54 -30.27
N ASP A 364 -13.17 24.88 -31.40
CA ASP A 364 -13.79 26.21 -31.60
C ASP A 364 -15.13 26.38 -30.87
N THR A 365 -15.71 25.30 -30.34
CA THR A 365 -17.03 25.31 -29.69
C THR A 365 -16.98 25.25 -28.16
N THR A 366 -15.80 25.16 -27.55
CA THR A 366 -15.68 25.03 -26.09
C THR A 366 -15.79 26.38 -25.39
N THR A 367 -16.72 26.49 -24.43
CA THR A 367 -16.83 27.64 -23.52
C THR A 367 -15.62 27.75 -22.60
N ASP A 368 -15.20 28.98 -22.30
CA ASP A 368 -14.08 29.31 -21.41
C ASP A 368 -14.30 28.77 -19.99
N VAL A 369 -13.83 27.55 -19.72
CA VAL A 369 -13.57 27.07 -18.37
C VAL A 369 -12.16 27.50 -17.99
N GLU A 370 -12.06 28.50 -17.12
CA GLU A 370 -10.81 28.86 -16.48
C GLU A 370 -10.37 27.69 -15.58
N ILE A 371 -9.28 27.01 -15.94
CA ILE A 371 -8.68 26.00 -15.07
C ILE A 371 -8.19 26.71 -13.81
N SER A 372 -8.64 26.21 -12.67
CA SER A 372 -8.20 26.76 -11.40
C SER A 372 -6.69 26.55 -11.23
N PRO A 373 -5.94 27.53 -10.69
CA PRO A 373 -4.51 27.35 -10.38
C PRO A 373 -4.24 26.12 -9.49
N GLU A 374 -5.24 25.66 -8.72
CA GLU A 374 -5.16 24.50 -7.84
C GLU A 374 -5.12 23.15 -8.59
N GLU A 375 -5.70 23.07 -9.79
CA GLU A 375 -5.75 21.84 -10.62
C GLU A 375 -4.53 21.71 -11.54
N MET A 376 -3.88 22.83 -11.86
CA MET A 376 -2.70 22.91 -12.73
C MET A 376 -1.60 21.88 -12.42
N PRO A 377 -1.22 21.61 -11.14
CA PRO A 377 -0.17 20.63 -10.85
C PRO A 377 -0.52 19.21 -11.32
N SER A 378 -1.79 18.82 -11.18
CA SER A 378 -2.28 17.52 -11.63
C SER A 378 -2.44 17.45 -13.15
N PHE A 379 -2.83 18.56 -13.80
CA PHE A 379 -2.84 18.67 -15.26
C PHE A 379 -1.45 18.44 -15.87
N ILE A 380 -0.40 19.02 -15.27
CA ILE A 380 0.99 18.81 -15.70
C ILE A 380 1.38 17.33 -15.54
N TYR A 381 1.03 16.71 -14.41
CA TYR A 381 1.32 15.29 -14.16
C TYR A 381 0.64 14.37 -15.19
N ILE A 382 -0.65 14.57 -15.45
CA ILE A 382 -1.43 13.77 -16.41
C ILE A 382 -0.91 14.01 -17.84
N SER A 383 -0.63 15.26 -18.20
CA SER A 383 -0.05 15.61 -19.50
C SER A 383 1.29 14.90 -19.73
N GLY A 384 2.14 14.81 -18.70
CA GLY A 384 3.39 14.04 -18.77
C GLY A 384 3.17 12.55 -19.00
N TYR A 385 2.13 11.96 -18.38
CA TYR A 385 1.74 10.58 -18.61
C TYR A 385 1.22 10.35 -20.05
N VAL A 386 0.34 11.22 -20.54
CA VAL A 386 -0.20 11.17 -21.91
C VAL A 386 0.94 11.29 -22.92
N ALA A 387 1.83 12.28 -22.74
CA ALA A 387 3.01 12.46 -23.59
C ALA A 387 3.87 11.18 -23.66
N LYS A 388 4.11 10.53 -22.52
CA LYS A 388 4.84 9.26 -22.44
C LYS A 388 4.12 8.13 -23.18
N LYS A 389 2.80 8.04 -23.09
CA LYS A 389 2.02 6.99 -23.77
C LYS A 389 1.97 7.18 -25.27
N VAL A 390 1.81 8.42 -25.71
CA VAL A 390 1.84 8.79 -27.12
C VAL A 390 3.24 8.56 -27.70
N SER A 391 4.31 8.92 -26.98
CA SER A 391 5.69 8.70 -27.45
C SER A 391 6.03 7.21 -27.61
N GLN A 392 5.51 6.34 -26.74
CA GLN A 392 5.67 4.89 -26.87
C GLN A 392 5.04 4.33 -28.14
N LYS A 393 4.04 5.00 -28.72
CA LYS A 393 3.38 4.59 -29.98
C LYS A 393 4.04 5.20 -31.21
N LEU A 394 4.65 6.38 -31.10
CA LEU A 394 5.13 7.15 -32.26
C LEU A 394 6.46 6.66 -32.85
N ASN A 395 7.20 5.78 -32.18
CA ASN A 395 8.47 5.15 -32.65
C ASN A 395 9.51 6.09 -33.30
N CYS A 396 9.40 7.42 -33.12
CA CYS A 396 10.21 8.44 -33.79
C CYS A 396 10.63 9.52 -32.78
N ASP A 397 11.95 9.70 -32.62
CA ASP A 397 12.53 10.61 -31.62
C ASP A 397 12.20 12.10 -31.88
N LEU A 398 12.20 12.53 -33.15
CA LEU A 398 11.87 13.91 -33.55
C LEU A 398 10.40 14.27 -33.31
N ARG A 399 9.50 13.29 -33.38
CA ARG A 399 8.08 13.48 -33.05
C ARG A 399 7.86 13.43 -31.54
N THR A 400 8.66 12.64 -30.83
CA THR A 400 8.63 12.53 -29.37
C THR A 400 9.05 13.83 -28.67
N SER A 401 10.03 14.56 -29.22
CA SER A 401 10.48 15.86 -28.67
C SER A 401 9.44 16.98 -28.78
N LYS A 402 8.39 16.82 -29.60
CA LYS A 402 7.26 17.76 -29.65
C LYS A 402 6.31 17.62 -28.45
N PHE A 403 6.28 16.45 -27.82
CA PHE A 403 5.36 16.17 -26.71
C PHE A 403 6.05 16.13 -25.35
N ILE A 404 7.34 15.81 -25.30
CA ILE A 404 8.12 15.61 -24.08
C ILE A 404 9.33 16.56 -24.05
N THR A 405 9.55 17.21 -22.92
CA THR A 405 10.77 17.98 -22.63
C THR A 405 11.72 17.22 -21.71
N THR A 406 13.01 17.53 -21.80
CA THR A 406 14.07 16.96 -20.94
C THR A 406 14.22 17.69 -19.61
N LYS A 407 13.69 18.91 -19.48
CA LYS A 407 13.63 19.70 -18.25
C LYS A 407 12.18 20.09 -17.96
N GLY A 408 11.87 20.24 -16.67
CA GLY A 408 10.56 20.73 -16.24
C GLY A 408 10.18 22.00 -16.99
N LEU A 409 8.91 22.11 -17.35
CA LEU A 409 8.37 23.32 -17.97
C LEU A 409 8.66 24.50 -17.04
N GLU A 410 9.41 25.49 -17.54
CA GLU A 410 9.47 26.82 -16.93
C GLU A 410 8.13 27.51 -17.22
N TYR A 411 7.08 27.12 -16.51
CA TYR A 411 5.83 27.85 -16.48
C TYR A 411 5.97 28.99 -15.45
N GLN A 412 5.20 30.07 -15.62
CA GLN A 412 5.13 31.18 -14.65
C GLN A 412 4.59 30.76 -13.26
N ILE A 413 4.15 29.50 -13.09
CA ILE A 413 3.64 28.93 -11.84
C ILE A 413 4.67 27.92 -11.31
N ASP A 414 5.71 28.45 -10.65
CA ASP A 414 6.80 27.68 -10.01
C ASP A 414 6.28 26.57 -9.09
N THR A 415 5.10 26.75 -8.50
CA THR A 415 4.54 25.85 -7.49
C THR A 415 3.83 24.62 -8.06
N ALA A 416 3.27 24.72 -9.27
CA ALA A 416 2.68 23.56 -9.96
C ALA A 416 3.76 22.55 -10.39
N CYS A 417 4.95 23.03 -10.76
CA CYS A 417 6.10 22.18 -11.05
C CYS A 417 6.68 21.52 -9.78
N LYS A 418 6.55 22.14 -8.59
CA LYS A 418 6.98 21.54 -7.32
C LYS A 418 6.21 20.27 -6.99
N TYR A 419 4.90 20.23 -7.19
CA TYR A 419 4.09 19.02 -6.97
C TYR A 419 4.57 17.82 -7.79
N VAL A 420 4.77 18.01 -9.10
CA VAL A 420 5.25 16.93 -9.99
C VAL A 420 6.65 16.49 -9.60
N SER A 421 7.51 17.43 -9.18
CA SER A 421 8.85 17.12 -8.68
C SER A 421 8.83 16.31 -7.38
N LEU A 422 7.82 16.50 -6.51
CA LEU A 422 7.65 15.69 -5.30
C LEU A 422 7.24 14.23 -5.62
N LEU A 423 6.57 14.01 -6.75
CA LEU A 423 6.20 12.66 -7.22
C LEU A 423 7.30 12.00 -8.06
N ASP A 424 8.22 12.79 -8.63
CA ASP A 424 9.23 12.26 -9.52
C ASP A 424 10.34 11.51 -8.77
N LEU A 425 10.47 10.23 -9.08
CA LEU A 425 11.56 9.37 -8.62
C LEU A 425 12.65 9.20 -9.72
N GLY A 426 12.81 10.21 -10.58
CA GLY A 426 13.76 10.23 -11.69
C GLY A 426 13.28 9.48 -12.94
N GLY A 427 11.96 9.36 -13.12
CA GLY A 427 11.34 8.59 -14.21
C GLY A 427 10.12 9.21 -14.87
N LEU A 428 9.60 10.30 -14.31
CA LEU A 428 8.51 11.04 -14.93
C LEU A 428 9.01 11.74 -16.20
N LYS A 429 8.10 11.87 -17.15
CA LYS A 429 8.33 12.62 -18.39
C LYS A 429 7.58 13.92 -18.28
N TRP A 430 8.26 15.01 -18.60
CA TRP A 430 7.69 16.34 -18.54
C TRP A 430 7.02 16.65 -19.88
N PRO A 431 5.75 17.10 -19.88
CA PRO A 431 5.07 17.48 -21.11
C PRO A 431 5.67 18.76 -21.69
N THR A 432 5.49 19.01 -22.99
CA THR A 432 5.64 20.33 -23.58
C THR A 432 4.42 21.21 -23.28
N LYS A 433 4.56 22.53 -23.46
CA LYS A 433 3.43 23.47 -23.33
C LYS A 433 2.28 23.09 -24.26
N TYR A 434 2.62 22.66 -25.48
CA TYR A 434 1.66 22.18 -26.47
C TYR A 434 0.84 20.98 -25.99
N THR A 435 1.48 19.98 -25.37
CA THR A 435 0.75 18.82 -24.82
C THR A 435 -0.19 19.22 -23.68
N LEU A 436 0.26 20.15 -22.84
CA LEU A 436 -0.55 20.67 -21.74
C LEU A 436 -1.77 21.42 -22.29
N GLU A 437 -1.58 22.32 -23.25
CA GLU A 437 -2.66 23.06 -23.93
C GLU A 437 -3.69 22.10 -24.53
N ILE A 438 -3.27 21.06 -25.25
CA ILE A 438 -4.20 20.05 -25.79
C ILE A 438 -5.03 19.40 -24.68
N LEU A 439 -4.39 19.01 -23.57
CA LEU A 439 -5.10 18.31 -22.50
C LEU A 439 -6.10 19.24 -21.79
N VAL A 440 -5.72 20.51 -21.62
CA VAL A 440 -6.58 21.56 -21.08
C VAL A 440 -7.80 21.74 -21.99
N GLU A 441 -7.60 21.92 -23.29
CA GLU A 441 -8.71 22.08 -24.25
C GLU A 441 -9.60 20.83 -24.29
N PHE A 442 -9.04 19.63 -24.22
CA PHE A 442 -9.82 18.39 -24.21
C PHE A 442 -10.75 18.28 -22.99
N THR A 443 -10.35 18.83 -21.84
CA THR A 443 -11.24 18.89 -20.66
C THR A 443 -12.37 19.90 -20.77
N LYS A 444 -12.35 20.79 -21.77
CA LYS A 444 -13.43 21.73 -22.04
C LYS A 444 -14.53 21.15 -22.93
N LEU A 445 -14.38 19.92 -23.41
CA LEU A 445 -15.37 19.26 -24.25
C LEU A 445 -16.64 18.91 -23.47
N PRO A 446 -17.85 19.15 -24.03
CA PRO A 446 -19.13 19.02 -23.33
C PRO A 446 -19.46 17.60 -22.84
N ASN A 447 -18.71 16.58 -23.29
CA ASN A 447 -18.87 15.19 -22.83
C ASN A 447 -18.12 14.87 -21.52
N PHE A 448 -17.32 15.80 -20.98
CA PHE A 448 -16.49 15.61 -19.78
C PHE A 448 -16.82 16.52 -18.59
N GLN A 449 -17.79 17.43 -18.74
CA GLN A 449 -18.43 18.19 -17.64
C GLN A 449 -19.66 17.45 -17.14
#